data_AF-A0A127F3G6-F1
#
_entry.id   AF-A0A127F3G6-F1
#
_cell.length_a   1.000
_cell.length_b   1.000
_cell.length_c   1.000
_cell.angle_alpha   90.00
_cell.angle_beta   90.00
_cell.angle_gamma   90.00
#
_symmetry.space_group_name_H-M   'P 1'
#
loop_
_entity.id
_entity.type
_entity.pdbx_description
1 polymer ?
#
loop_
_entity_poly.entity_id
_entity_poly.type
_entity_poly.pdbx_seq_one_letter_code
_entity_poly.pdbx_strand_id
1 'polypeptide(L)'
;MRPKWWMDWTADQGGFDFNNNDAFDFVFDQSSIKTHITPEHHGLGTAASDNLAGLLLVDGDGEVVSAFSHATGGGSTSGTGSGASGTTTTAGAASTSPFVINVTYDASVANAPAAFKTVVSNVVQYLESHFTDHVTINIAVGYGEVGGYSLGSGALGESLTYLSSYSYASIKNALVADAKTADDASAVATLPATSPVSGTFWTSTAEAKALGLMGTSSSLDGYVGFAAGNLFDYDNSNGVSAGLYDFYGTVAHEITEVMGRALLVGGTIGSTSHSYYPLDLFHYSASGVRDFSGTTPGYFSINGGATNLDSFNTNPGGDFGDWAASAGNDSFLAYSPSGVVNGISQTDLRELDVLGWDAGSSGSPTGPTPALPDLTVTGFSFTGSHFSYHISNVGAGAAASSTAGIYVSSSPTGSQSLIGTFSTAALGAGTSDTETGSITWGANTTPGTYYISVTADYGNAVAESNESNNQSPKIAVVLGNSSANTLTGTTGNDVLIGLGGKDTLTGGAGADQFVFNTAVTKTSPVATITDFSHTQGDRIDLDHTIFSALTQVGVGSPLAAADFYASSNGTAHLATDRVLYNVTTGALYYDADGTGTKAPVQIAVLAQHPTLTASDFLVV
;
A
#
# COMPACT_ATOMS: atom_id res chain seq x y z
N MET A 1 0.35 44.07 3.96
CA MET A 1 0.77 43.51 2.66
C MET A 1 0.59 42.02 2.70
N ARG A 2 0.01 41.44 1.65
CA ARG A 2 -0.21 39.99 1.48
C ARG A 2 1.12 39.26 1.28
N PRO A 3 1.35 38.12 1.92
CA PRO A 3 1.69 36.90 1.21
C PRO A 3 0.40 36.15 0.87
N LYS A 4 0.31 35.61 -0.34
CA LYS A 4 -0.72 34.62 -0.69
C LYS A 4 -0.44 33.39 0.19
N TRP A 5 -1.23 33.20 1.23
CA TRP A 5 -1.40 31.88 1.83
C TRP A 5 -2.13 31.02 0.80
N TRP A 6 -1.75 29.75 0.69
CA TRP A 6 -2.10 28.90 -0.44
C TRP A 6 -3.61 28.64 -0.50
N MET A 7 -4.09 28.29 -1.69
CA MET A 7 -5.52 28.14 -1.99
C MET A 7 -5.89 26.68 -1.76
N ASP A 8 -6.74 26.44 -0.77
CA ASP A 8 -7.19 25.08 -0.42
C ASP A 8 -8.51 24.75 -1.09
N TRP A 9 -8.61 23.48 -1.50
CA TRP A 9 -9.73 22.78 -2.13
C TRP A 9 -10.45 23.47 -3.30
N THR A 10 -10.43 22.85 -4.48
CA THR A 10 -11.34 23.23 -5.57
C THR A 10 -12.22 22.06 -5.99
N ALA A 11 -13.53 22.26 -5.98
CA ALA A 11 -14.46 21.31 -6.62
C ALA A 11 -14.19 21.20 -8.14
N ASP A 12 -14.37 19.99 -8.66
CA ASP A 12 -14.17 19.49 -10.03
C ASP A 12 -14.27 20.54 -11.19
N GLN A 13 -13.23 20.52 -12.05
CA GLN A 13 -13.05 21.09 -13.42
C GLN A 13 -12.37 22.47 -13.66
N GLY A 14 -11.29 22.42 -14.48
CA GLY A 14 -11.04 23.34 -15.62
C GLY A 14 -10.36 24.69 -15.35
N GLY A 15 -9.04 24.78 -15.58
CA GLY A 15 -8.18 25.90 -15.16
C GLY A 15 -8.39 27.29 -15.79
N PHE A 16 -7.70 28.30 -15.23
CA PHE A 16 -7.09 29.47 -15.90
C PHE A 16 -6.18 30.27 -14.92
N ASP A 17 -5.16 30.93 -15.51
CA ASP A 17 -3.96 31.58 -14.95
C ASP A 17 -4.15 33.07 -14.55
N PHE A 18 -3.37 33.59 -13.57
CA PHE A 18 -3.13 35.04 -13.42
C PHE A 18 -1.72 35.41 -12.91
N ASN A 19 -0.99 36.10 -13.80
CA ASN A 19 0.23 36.88 -13.57
C ASN A 19 -0.01 38.27 -12.91
N ASN A 20 1.07 38.77 -12.30
CA ASN A 20 1.51 40.17 -12.09
C ASN A 20 1.45 40.85 -10.69
N ASN A 21 2.68 41.12 -10.20
CA ASN A 21 3.24 42.31 -9.55
C ASN A 21 2.31 43.52 -9.29
N ASP A 22 2.30 43.99 -8.04
CA ASP A 22 2.75 45.34 -7.65
C ASP A 22 2.77 45.49 -6.11
N ALA A 23 3.89 46.00 -5.55
CA ALA A 23 4.10 46.23 -4.12
C ALA A 23 3.91 47.71 -3.76
N PHE A 24 3.13 48.00 -2.70
CA PHE A 24 3.00 49.34 -2.10
C PHE A 24 3.18 49.31 -0.58
N ASP A 25 4.29 49.91 -0.13
CA ASP A 25 4.84 50.00 1.23
C ASP A 25 4.01 50.86 2.20
N PHE A 26 3.78 50.37 3.43
CA PHE A 26 3.40 51.18 4.59
C PHE A 26 3.88 50.54 5.90
N VAL A 27 4.73 51.30 6.60
CA VAL A 27 5.29 51.06 7.94
C VAL A 27 4.26 51.36 9.02
N PHE A 28 4.14 50.52 10.05
CA PHE A 28 3.56 50.91 11.34
C PHE A 28 4.50 50.59 12.52
N ASP A 29 4.70 51.65 13.31
CA ASP A 29 5.51 51.78 14.53
C ASP A 29 4.77 51.19 15.75
N GLN A 30 5.40 50.27 16.48
CA GLN A 30 4.85 49.65 17.69
C GLN A 30 5.16 50.47 18.95
N SER A 31 4.49 51.62 19.11
CA SER A 31 4.52 52.34 20.40
C SER A 31 3.15 52.83 20.85
N SER A 32 2.18 51.93 21.06
CA SER A 32 1.04 52.22 21.94
C SER A 32 0.14 51.02 22.23
N ILE A 33 0.48 50.19 23.22
CA ILE A 33 -0.53 49.50 24.04
C ILE A 33 -0.17 49.73 25.51
N LYS A 34 -1.00 50.54 26.17
CA LYS A 34 -0.95 50.80 27.61
C LYS A 34 -1.64 49.65 28.36
N THR A 35 -0.92 49.05 29.29
CA THR A 35 -1.43 48.11 30.31
C THR A 35 -2.23 48.84 31.40
N HIS A 36 -3.42 48.35 31.72
CA HIS A 36 -4.11 48.66 32.98
C HIS A 36 -4.82 47.41 33.52
N ILE A 37 -4.26 46.79 34.56
CA ILE A 37 -4.98 45.92 35.50
C ILE A 37 -4.43 46.21 36.90
N THR A 38 -5.32 46.49 37.85
CA THR A 38 -5.06 46.70 39.29
C THR A 38 -5.31 45.41 40.09
N PRO A 39 -4.60 45.16 41.23
CA PRO A 39 -4.75 43.93 42.02
C PRO A 39 -5.40 44.16 43.41
N GLU A 40 -6.27 43.25 43.89
CA GLU A 40 -6.60 43.03 45.32
C GLU A 40 -7.04 41.55 45.53
N HIS A 41 -6.24 40.71 46.23
CA HIS A 41 -6.40 40.18 47.62
C HIS A 41 -7.51 39.10 47.79
N HIS A 42 -7.32 37.87 48.31
CA HIS A 42 -6.64 37.30 49.51
C HIS A 42 -6.25 35.81 49.27
N GLY A 43 -5.08 35.25 49.65
CA GLY A 43 -4.69 34.68 50.98
C GLY A 43 -5.52 33.43 51.37
N LEU A 44 -5.05 32.19 51.63
CA LEU A 44 -3.85 31.61 52.26
C LEU A 44 -3.86 30.07 52.07
N GLY A 45 -2.72 29.38 52.19
CA GLY A 45 -2.68 27.99 52.71
C GLY A 45 -1.79 26.99 51.97
N THR A 46 -0.82 26.41 52.67
CA THR A 46 0.33 25.63 52.20
C THR A 46 0.18 24.10 52.27
N ALA A 47 0.85 23.41 51.32
CA ALA A 47 1.62 22.16 51.43
C ALA A 47 0.97 20.75 51.53
N ALA A 48 1.38 19.93 50.53
CA ALA A 48 1.90 18.55 50.60
C ALA A 48 1.01 17.32 50.29
N SER A 49 1.49 16.58 49.27
CA SER A 49 1.60 15.12 49.05
C SER A 49 0.37 14.25 48.72
N ASP A 50 0.47 13.64 47.54
CA ASP A 50 0.15 12.25 47.14
C ASP A 50 -1.16 11.60 47.60
N ASN A 51 -2.09 11.36 46.66
CA ASN A 51 -2.30 10.04 46.06
C ASN A 51 -3.56 9.99 45.18
N LEU A 52 -3.44 9.24 44.08
CA LEU A 52 -4.50 8.76 43.20
C LEU A 52 -5.65 8.11 43.99
N ALA A 53 -6.89 8.47 43.66
CA ALA A 53 -8.08 7.73 44.06
C ALA A 53 -9.01 7.53 42.86
N GLY A 54 -8.89 6.37 42.22
CA GLY A 54 -9.90 5.82 41.31
C GLY A 54 -11.09 5.31 42.13
N LEU A 55 -12.29 5.68 41.70
CA LEU A 55 -13.56 5.34 42.33
C LEU A 55 -13.92 3.86 42.05
N LEU A 56 -13.97 3.03 43.09
CA LEU A 56 -14.54 1.68 43.07
C LEU A 56 -16.01 1.72 43.50
N LEU A 57 -16.91 1.09 42.75
CA LEU A 57 -18.28 0.80 43.18
C LEU A 57 -18.36 -0.63 43.70
N VAL A 58 -18.87 -0.77 44.92
CA VAL A 58 -19.11 -2.02 45.63
C VAL A 58 -20.62 -2.12 45.83
N ASP A 59 -21.22 -3.30 45.64
CA ASP A 59 -22.64 -3.46 45.97
C ASP A 59 -22.87 -3.60 47.49
N GLY A 60 -24.15 -3.65 47.89
CA GLY A 60 -24.59 -3.64 49.28
C GLY A 60 -24.10 -4.80 50.15
N ASP A 61 -23.44 -5.81 49.56
CA ASP A 61 -22.96 -7.00 50.27
C ASP A 61 -21.41 -7.12 50.25
N GLY A 62 -20.69 -6.17 49.64
CA GLY A 62 -19.24 -6.02 49.83
C GLY A 62 -18.33 -6.83 48.89
N GLU A 63 -18.85 -7.38 47.79
CA GLU A 63 -18.06 -8.10 46.78
C GLU A 63 -17.73 -7.25 45.55
N VAL A 64 -16.56 -7.49 44.94
CA VAL A 64 -16.07 -6.76 43.76
C VAL A 64 -16.53 -7.48 42.49
N VAL A 65 -17.35 -6.83 41.66
CA VAL A 65 -17.88 -7.43 40.41
C VAL A 65 -17.23 -6.75 39.20
N SER A 66 -16.50 -7.50 38.37
CA SER A 66 -15.97 -7.02 37.09
C SER A 66 -16.48 -7.83 35.90
N ALA A 67 -16.66 -7.11 34.78
CA ALA A 67 -16.64 -7.49 33.35
C ALA A 67 -17.92 -8.03 32.64
N PHE A 68 -18.40 -7.16 31.74
CA PHE A 68 -18.91 -7.32 30.36
C PHE A 68 -20.16 -8.13 29.94
N SER A 69 -20.89 -7.45 29.03
CA SER A 69 -21.75 -7.90 27.92
C SER A 69 -23.23 -8.20 28.22
N HIS A 70 -24.15 -7.55 27.51
CA HIS A 70 -24.79 -8.06 26.28
C HIS A 70 -25.92 -7.13 25.80
N ALA A 71 -26.11 -7.06 24.49
CA ALA A 71 -27.19 -6.34 23.82
C ALA A 71 -28.58 -6.95 24.08
N THR A 72 -29.64 -6.13 23.96
CA THR A 72 -30.88 -6.37 23.17
C THR A 72 -31.88 -5.22 23.36
N GLY A 73 -32.64 -4.93 22.31
CA GLY A 73 -33.35 -3.67 22.13
C GLY A 73 -34.85 -3.64 22.46
N GLY A 74 -35.46 -2.52 22.05
CA GLY A 74 -36.87 -2.37 21.67
C GLY A 74 -37.87 -2.06 22.79
N GLY A 75 -38.62 -0.95 22.62
CA GLY A 75 -40.01 -0.87 23.10
C GLY A 75 -40.39 0.36 23.92
N SER A 76 -40.99 1.32 23.22
CA SER A 76 -41.78 2.50 23.67
C SER A 76 -42.57 2.36 24.98
N THR A 77 -42.62 3.44 25.78
CA THR A 77 -43.90 4.03 26.27
C THR A 77 -43.78 5.54 26.59
N SER A 78 -44.90 6.22 26.38
CA SER A 78 -45.21 7.66 26.41
C SER A 78 -45.28 8.32 27.80
N GLY A 79 -45.01 9.62 27.88
CA GLY A 79 -45.41 10.49 28.99
C GLY A 79 -45.14 11.99 28.76
N THR A 80 -46.20 12.78 28.68
CA THR A 80 -46.29 14.22 28.40
C THR A 80 -45.90 15.14 29.58
N GLY A 81 -45.35 16.33 29.33
CA GLY A 81 -45.39 17.43 30.31
C GLY A 81 -44.41 18.60 30.09
N SER A 82 -44.97 19.78 29.80
CA SER A 82 -44.35 21.09 29.52
C SER A 82 -43.52 21.72 30.65
N GLY A 83 -42.47 22.47 30.29
CA GLY A 83 -41.87 23.50 31.15
C GLY A 83 -40.58 24.11 30.60
N ALA A 84 -40.67 25.23 29.88
CA ALA A 84 -39.52 26.03 29.48
C ALA A 84 -38.91 26.75 30.69
N SER A 85 -37.61 26.54 30.93
CA SER A 85 -36.75 27.47 31.65
C SER A 85 -35.32 27.28 31.17
N GLY A 86 -34.71 28.37 30.70
CA GLY A 86 -33.36 28.38 30.16
C GLY A 86 -32.35 27.84 31.17
N THR A 87 -31.51 26.93 30.70
CA THR A 87 -30.31 26.52 31.41
C THR A 87 -29.23 26.22 30.36
N THR A 88 -28.12 26.91 30.51
CA THR A 88 -26.82 26.72 29.85
C THR A 88 -26.57 25.27 29.45
N THR A 89 -26.45 25.03 28.15
CA THR A 89 -26.00 23.76 27.59
C THR A 89 -24.58 23.49 28.06
N THR A 90 -24.44 22.37 28.76
CA THR A 90 -23.24 21.73 29.25
C THR A 90 -22.17 21.61 28.16
N ALA A 91 -20.97 22.07 28.50
CA ALA A 91 -19.73 21.64 27.85
C ALA A 91 -19.71 20.11 27.77
N GLY A 92 -19.25 19.58 26.63
CA GLY A 92 -18.92 18.16 26.49
C GLY A 92 -18.00 17.73 27.62
N ALA A 93 -18.08 16.46 28.01
CA ALA A 93 -17.20 15.89 29.03
C ALA A 93 -15.75 16.31 28.75
N ALA A 94 -15.09 16.93 29.74
CA ALA A 94 -13.72 17.37 29.60
C ALA A 94 -12.86 16.18 29.18
N SER A 95 -12.16 16.30 28.05
CA SER A 95 -11.18 15.33 27.60
C SER A 95 -10.17 15.08 28.72
N THR A 96 -9.96 13.83 29.07
CA THR A 96 -8.87 13.42 29.98
C THR A 96 -7.56 13.25 29.21
N SER A 97 -7.55 13.55 27.91
CA SER A 97 -6.34 13.52 27.11
C SER A 97 -5.38 14.62 27.54
N PRO A 98 -4.07 14.33 27.60
CA PRO A 98 -3.08 15.38 27.78
C PRO A 98 -2.99 16.35 26.60
N PHE A 99 -3.40 15.93 25.39
CA PHE A 99 -3.54 16.79 24.22
C PHE A 99 -4.94 17.40 24.18
N VAL A 100 -5.01 18.73 24.04
CA VAL A 100 -6.26 19.49 24.03
C VAL A 100 -6.32 20.45 22.85
N ILE A 101 -7.41 20.38 22.08
CA ILE A 101 -7.75 21.34 21.03
C ILE A 101 -8.89 22.23 21.55
N ASN A 102 -8.53 23.42 22.01
CA ASN A 102 -9.49 24.41 22.44
C ASN A 102 -10.10 25.12 21.22
N VAL A 103 -11.33 24.74 20.88
CA VAL A 103 -12.09 25.37 19.80
C VAL A 103 -12.90 26.55 20.32
N THR A 104 -12.73 27.70 19.66
CA THR A 104 -13.60 28.86 19.80
C THR A 104 -14.37 29.08 18.51
N TYR A 105 -15.66 29.40 18.61
CA TYR A 105 -16.49 29.69 17.44
C TYR A 105 -16.74 31.20 17.36
N ASP A 106 -16.47 31.79 16.20
CA ASP A 106 -16.80 33.19 15.99
C ASP A 106 -18.32 33.38 15.75
N ALA A 107 -18.72 34.64 15.48
CA ALA A 107 -20.12 35.00 15.31
C ALA A 107 -20.77 34.41 14.05
N SER A 108 -20.00 34.07 13.01
CA SER A 108 -20.50 33.53 11.74
C SER A 108 -21.17 32.15 11.94
N VAL A 109 -20.66 31.36 12.88
CA VAL A 109 -21.13 30.00 13.21
C VAL A 109 -22.54 30.00 13.80
N ALA A 110 -23.07 31.15 14.23
CA ALA A 110 -24.48 31.27 14.61
C ALA A 110 -25.44 30.94 13.45
N ASN A 111 -24.97 31.01 12.21
CA ASN A 111 -25.74 30.67 11.00
C ASN A 111 -25.46 29.25 10.48
N ALA A 112 -24.59 28.48 11.15
CA ALA A 112 -24.23 27.12 10.73
C ALA A 112 -25.37 26.12 11.02
N PRO A 113 -25.47 25.01 10.25
CA PRO A 113 -26.40 23.93 10.54
C PRO A 113 -26.22 23.38 11.95
N ALA A 114 -27.30 22.86 12.55
CA ALA A 114 -27.30 22.38 13.94
C ALA A 114 -26.24 21.29 14.20
N ALA A 115 -25.94 20.47 13.19
CA ALA A 115 -24.95 19.39 13.28
C ALA A 115 -23.49 19.87 13.15
N PHE A 116 -23.24 21.09 12.67
CA PHE A 116 -21.90 21.61 12.39
C PHE A 116 -20.97 21.51 13.61
N LYS A 117 -21.38 22.08 14.76
CA LYS A 117 -20.57 22.06 15.99
C LYS A 117 -20.38 20.66 16.54
N THR A 118 -21.35 19.78 16.32
CA THR A 118 -21.26 18.37 16.74
C THR A 118 -20.16 17.67 15.96
N VAL A 119 -20.12 17.81 14.64
CA VAL A 119 -19.07 17.19 13.81
C VAL A 119 -17.70 17.77 14.15
N VAL A 120 -17.58 19.10 14.30
CA VAL A 120 -16.32 19.72 14.73
C VAL A 120 -15.85 19.17 16.08
N SER A 121 -16.75 19.05 17.05
CA SER A 121 -16.43 18.46 18.35
C SER A 121 -16.03 16.98 18.24
N ASN A 122 -16.62 16.22 17.30
CA ASN A 122 -16.29 14.81 17.12
C ASN A 122 -14.88 14.65 16.54
N VAL A 123 -14.50 15.46 15.55
CA VAL A 123 -13.15 15.44 14.98
C VAL A 123 -12.10 15.87 16.02
N VAL A 124 -12.39 16.91 16.80
CA VAL A 124 -11.54 17.33 17.92
C VAL A 124 -11.33 16.18 18.90
N GLN A 125 -12.41 15.54 19.36
CA GLN A 125 -12.31 14.40 20.28
C GLN A 125 -11.54 13.22 19.67
N TYR A 126 -11.71 12.99 18.37
CA TYR A 126 -10.92 11.99 17.66
C TYR A 126 -9.43 12.33 17.75
N LEU A 127 -8.99 13.51 17.32
CA LEU A 127 -7.58 13.91 17.34
C LEU A 127 -7.01 13.93 18.77
N GLU A 128 -7.73 14.51 19.74
CA GLU A 128 -7.34 14.49 21.16
C GLU A 128 -7.15 13.08 21.72
N SER A 129 -7.92 12.10 21.23
CA SER A 129 -7.80 10.71 21.69
C SER A 129 -6.65 9.92 21.05
N HIS A 130 -6.11 10.39 19.92
CA HIS A 130 -5.05 9.70 19.18
C HIS A 130 -3.64 10.15 19.59
N PHE A 131 -3.49 11.42 20.02
CA PHE A 131 -2.20 11.98 20.40
C PHE A 131 -2.07 12.19 21.91
N THR A 132 -0.84 12.11 22.40
CA THR A 132 -0.51 12.15 23.84
C THR A 132 0.33 13.35 24.24
N ASP A 133 0.60 14.26 23.32
CA ASP A 133 1.33 15.49 23.60
C ASP A 133 0.66 16.28 24.71
N HIS A 134 1.44 16.64 25.73
CA HIS A 134 0.95 17.43 26.86
C HIS A 134 0.85 18.92 26.50
N VAL A 135 0.05 19.24 25.48
CA VAL A 135 -0.10 20.59 24.93
C VAL A 135 -1.55 20.97 24.72
N THR A 136 -1.80 22.28 24.73
CA THR A 136 -3.09 22.84 24.31
C THR A 136 -2.87 23.73 23.10
N ILE A 137 -3.61 23.45 22.04
CA ILE A 137 -3.71 24.31 20.86
C ILE A 137 -5.06 25.03 20.85
N ASN A 138 -5.08 26.25 20.35
CA ASN A 138 -6.28 27.08 20.31
C ASN A 138 -6.63 27.38 18.85
N ILE A 139 -7.82 26.97 18.41
CA ILE A 139 -8.28 27.13 17.03
C ILE A 139 -9.59 27.91 17.02
N ALA A 140 -9.71 28.88 16.13
CA ALA A 140 -10.92 29.64 15.92
C ALA A 140 -11.64 29.12 14.66
N VAL A 141 -12.91 28.78 14.79
CA VAL A 141 -13.71 28.14 13.74
C VAL A 141 -14.76 29.13 13.21
N GLY A 142 -14.75 29.32 11.89
CA GLY A 142 -15.70 30.13 11.13
C GLY A 142 -16.64 29.31 10.24
N TYR A 143 -17.72 29.94 9.75
CA TYR A 143 -18.70 29.36 8.84
C TYR A 143 -19.05 30.36 7.71
N GLY A 144 -18.75 29.97 6.48
CA GLY A 144 -18.75 30.84 5.29
C GLY A 144 -17.55 31.77 5.19
N GLU A 145 -16.59 31.62 6.09
CA GLU A 145 -15.43 32.49 6.29
C GLU A 145 -14.33 31.78 7.08
N VAL A 146 -13.09 32.27 6.97
CA VAL A 146 -11.96 31.92 7.83
C VAL A 146 -11.31 33.20 8.41
N GLY A 147 -11.27 33.34 9.73
CA GLY A 147 -10.64 34.49 10.40
C GLY A 147 -11.18 35.87 10.01
N GLY A 148 -12.45 35.94 9.58
CA GLY A 148 -13.13 37.12 9.07
C GLY A 148 -12.94 37.37 7.56
N TYR A 149 -12.26 36.47 6.84
CA TYR A 149 -12.04 36.55 5.39
C TYR A 149 -12.97 35.60 4.64
N SER A 150 -13.36 35.99 3.42
CA SER A 150 -14.09 35.08 2.53
C SER A 150 -13.19 33.96 2.06
N LEU A 151 -13.74 32.74 2.04
CA LEU A 151 -13.07 31.59 1.46
C LEU A 151 -12.84 31.77 -0.04
N GLY A 152 -11.82 31.08 -0.55
CA GLY A 152 -11.50 30.92 -1.95
C GLY A 152 -12.68 30.38 -2.75
N SER A 153 -12.71 30.72 -4.04
CA SER A 153 -13.78 30.26 -4.93
C SER A 153 -13.70 28.74 -5.12
N GLY A 154 -14.71 28.03 -4.62
CA GLY A 154 -14.80 26.56 -4.74
C GLY A 154 -14.22 25.78 -3.56
N ALA A 155 -13.64 26.48 -2.57
CA ALA A 155 -13.17 25.92 -1.31
C ALA A 155 -14.32 25.37 -0.49
N LEU A 156 -14.12 24.20 0.12
CA LEU A 156 -15.04 23.66 1.11
C LEU A 156 -14.53 23.92 2.54
N GLY A 157 -13.21 24.00 2.73
CA GLY A 157 -12.58 24.56 3.92
C GLY A 157 -11.34 25.39 3.54
N GLU A 158 -10.86 26.19 4.49
CA GLU A 158 -9.53 26.83 4.46
C GLU A 158 -8.98 26.97 5.88
N SER A 159 -7.66 26.90 6.03
CA SER A 159 -6.95 27.15 7.27
C SER A 159 -6.10 28.43 7.21
N LEU A 160 -5.92 29.10 8.36
CA LEU A 160 -4.98 30.22 8.52
C LEU A 160 -4.11 29.97 9.74
N THR A 161 -2.85 29.64 9.51
CA THR A 161 -1.95 29.15 10.55
C THR A 161 -0.97 30.22 11.01
N TYR A 162 -0.80 30.37 12.34
CA TYR A 162 0.27 31.21 12.88
C TYR A 162 1.60 30.46 12.83
N LEU A 163 2.65 31.14 12.37
CA LEU A 163 3.96 30.55 12.13
C LEU A 163 5.05 31.18 12.97
N SER A 164 6.03 30.36 13.33
CA SER A 164 7.32 30.78 13.88
C SER A 164 8.45 30.20 13.05
N SER A 165 9.56 30.94 12.92
CA SER A 165 10.72 30.48 12.16
C SER A 165 11.79 29.91 13.08
N TYR A 166 12.40 28.80 12.66
CA TYR A 166 13.44 28.11 13.40
C TYR A 166 14.59 27.71 12.48
N SER A 167 15.77 27.50 13.06
CA SER A 167 16.89 26.94 12.30
C SER A 167 16.66 25.45 12.03
N TYR A 168 17.18 24.92 10.92
CA TYR A 168 17.17 23.47 10.66
C TYR A 168 17.71 22.65 11.84
N ALA A 169 18.79 23.13 12.47
CA ALA A 169 19.37 22.44 13.62
C ALA A 169 18.41 22.40 14.82
N SER A 170 17.61 23.45 15.03
CA SER A 170 16.58 23.49 16.08
C SER A 170 15.47 22.49 15.79
N ILE A 171 14.93 22.47 14.57
CA ILE A 171 13.87 21.55 14.16
C ILE A 171 14.35 20.11 14.25
N LYS A 172 15.53 19.80 13.67
CA LYS A 172 16.11 18.46 13.75
C LYS A 172 16.28 18.00 15.19
N ASN A 173 16.83 18.85 16.06
CA ASN A 173 17.04 18.48 17.46
C ASN A 173 15.71 18.28 18.19
N ALA A 174 14.69 19.06 17.85
CA ALA A 174 13.36 18.90 18.41
C ALA A 174 12.74 17.57 17.96
N LEU A 175 12.69 17.27 16.65
CA LEU A 175 12.22 15.99 16.13
C LEU A 175 12.96 14.79 16.74
N VAL A 176 14.29 14.87 16.89
CA VAL A 176 15.08 13.81 17.54
C VAL A 176 14.78 13.66 19.03
N ALA A 177 14.58 14.78 19.74
CA ALA A 177 14.22 14.75 21.15
C ALA A 177 12.79 14.26 21.35
N ASP A 178 11.96 14.49 20.35
CA ASP A 178 10.56 14.14 20.37
C ASP A 178 10.31 12.70 19.98
N ALA A 179 11.15 12.08 19.13
CA ALA A 179 10.97 10.71 18.67
C ALA A 179 10.61 9.68 19.77
N LYS A 180 9.32 9.31 19.87
CA LYS A 180 8.81 8.30 20.82
C LYS A 180 8.34 7.02 20.15
N THR A 181 8.04 7.05 18.86
CA THR A 181 7.55 5.89 18.11
C THR A 181 8.63 5.27 17.22
N ALA A 182 8.33 4.10 16.66
CA ALA A 182 9.18 3.46 15.66
C ALA A 182 9.20 4.24 14.32
N ASP A 183 8.09 4.92 14.02
CA ASP A 183 7.97 5.75 12.82
C ASP A 183 8.84 7.00 12.98
N ASP A 184 8.83 7.64 14.15
CA ASP A 184 9.75 8.73 14.46
C ASP A 184 11.21 8.30 14.34
N ALA A 185 11.56 7.17 14.97
CA ALA A 185 12.91 6.65 14.95
C ALA A 185 13.41 6.41 13.52
N SER A 186 12.51 5.95 12.63
CA SER A 186 12.79 5.79 11.21
C SER A 186 12.96 7.14 10.53
N ALA A 187 12.02 8.07 10.75
CA ALA A 187 12.00 9.41 10.16
C ALA A 187 13.27 10.21 10.51
N VAL A 188 13.59 10.33 11.80
CA VAL A 188 14.72 11.12 12.27
C VAL A 188 16.07 10.54 11.85
N ALA A 189 16.17 9.23 11.65
CA ALA A 189 17.38 8.57 11.15
C ALA A 189 17.72 9.02 9.71
N THR A 190 16.75 9.53 8.96
CA THR A 190 16.93 10.02 7.58
C THR A 190 17.39 11.48 7.52
N LEU A 191 17.38 12.21 8.64
CA LEU A 191 17.65 13.64 8.66
C LEU A 191 19.16 13.95 8.53
N PRO A 192 19.58 14.71 7.50
CA PRO A 192 20.99 15.05 7.29
C PRO A 192 21.65 15.78 8.46
N ALA A 193 22.98 15.75 8.56
CA ALA A 193 23.70 16.43 9.64
C ALA A 193 23.59 17.97 9.56
N THR A 194 23.46 18.51 8.35
CA THR A 194 23.29 19.94 8.04
C THR A 194 22.06 20.12 7.16
N SER A 195 21.50 21.33 7.11
CA SER A 195 20.31 21.61 6.28
C SER A 195 20.52 21.12 4.85
N PRO A 196 19.60 20.31 4.29
CA PRO A 196 19.68 19.86 2.90
C PRO A 196 19.36 20.99 1.91
N VAL A 197 18.80 22.10 2.38
CA VAL A 197 18.40 23.26 1.56
C VAL A 197 18.91 24.57 2.14
N SER A 198 19.03 25.59 1.30
CA SER A 198 19.16 26.97 1.73
C SER A 198 17.78 27.61 1.88
N GLY A 199 17.49 28.25 3.01
CA GLY A 199 16.22 28.93 3.21
C GLY A 199 15.84 29.05 4.68
N THR A 200 14.58 29.39 4.91
CA THR A 200 13.99 29.52 6.25
C THR A 200 12.99 28.41 6.48
N PHE A 201 13.13 27.71 7.61
CA PHE A 201 12.09 26.79 8.05
C PHE A 201 11.07 27.52 8.93
N TRP A 202 9.80 27.28 8.62
CA TRP A 202 8.63 27.77 9.34
C TRP A 202 7.91 26.58 9.96
N THR A 203 7.44 26.74 11.17
CA THR A 203 6.75 25.72 11.94
C THR A 203 5.47 26.36 12.45
N SER A 204 4.33 25.66 12.38
CA SER A 204 3.11 26.19 12.99
C SER A 204 3.30 26.37 14.48
N THR A 205 2.61 27.32 15.11
CA THR A 205 2.75 27.46 16.57
C THR A 205 2.18 26.26 17.31
N ALA A 206 1.25 25.52 16.72
CA ALA A 206 0.77 24.24 17.22
C ALA A 206 1.87 23.17 17.18
N GLU A 207 2.48 22.93 16.01
CA GLU A 207 3.59 21.99 15.82
C GLU A 207 4.79 22.36 16.70
N ALA A 208 5.10 23.67 16.80
CA ALA A 208 6.19 24.16 17.64
C ALA A 208 5.94 23.90 19.13
N LYS A 209 4.68 23.88 19.60
CA LYS A 209 4.35 23.48 20.97
C LYS A 209 4.55 21.99 21.17
N ALA A 210 4.09 21.18 20.22
CA ALA A 210 4.22 19.72 20.27
C ALA A 210 5.70 19.31 20.34
N LEU A 211 6.52 19.84 19.44
CA LEU A 211 7.97 19.67 19.40
C LEU A 211 8.76 20.33 20.56
N GLY A 212 8.09 21.02 21.48
CA GLY A 212 8.73 21.74 22.59
C GLY A 212 9.63 22.92 22.16
N LEU A 213 9.53 23.37 20.91
CA LEU A 213 10.19 24.56 20.37
C LEU A 213 9.55 25.86 20.90
N MET A 214 8.31 25.78 21.37
CA MET A 214 7.54 26.84 21.98
C MET A 214 6.90 26.34 23.29
N GLY A 215 6.82 27.19 24.31
CA GLY A 215 6.11 26.87 25.55
C GLY A 215 4.58 26.90 25.38
N THR A 216 3.86 26.37 26.37
CA THR A 216 2.39 26.43 26.38
C THR A 216 1.90 27.88 26.43
N SER A 217 0.93 28.22 25.57
CA SER A 217 0.37 29.56 25.43
C SER A 217 -1.13 29.50 25.17
N SER A 218 -1.88 30.44 25.73
CA SER A 218 -3.32 30.65 25.44
C SER A 218 -3.57 31.46 24.16
N SER A 219 -2.51 31.84 23.44
CA SER A 219 -2.62 32.49 22.13
C SER A 219 -3.23 31.53 21.11
N LEU A 220 -3.91 32.12 20.13
CA LEU A 220 -4.46 31.39 19.00
C LEU A 220 -3.33 30.80 18.15
N ASP A 221 -3.50 29.55 17.71
CA ASP A 221 -2.56 28.84 16.84
C ASP A 221 -2.99 28.87 15.37
N GLY A 222 -4.29 28.98 15.12
CA GLY A 222 -4.80 29.22 13.78
C GLY A 222 -6.31 29.44 13.74
N TYR A 223 -6.80 29.64 12.53
CA TYR A 223 -8.21 29.64 12.19
C TYR A 223 -8.49 28.50 11.22
N VAL A 224 -9.69 27.95 11.29
CA VAL A 224 -10.24 27.09 10.24
C VAL A 224 -11.62 27.63 9.88
N GLY A 225 -11.95 27.60 8.59
CA GLY A 225 -13.22 28.08 8.08
C GLY A 225 -13.81 27.07 7.11
N PHE A 226 -15.13 26.99 7.06
CA PHE A 226 -15.82 26.02 6.22
C PHE A 226 -16.90 26.68 5.38
N ALA A 227 -17.08 26.22 4.15
CA ALA A 227 -18.04 26.77 3.22
C ALA A 227 -19.47 26.76 3.78
N ALA A 228 -20.23 27.82 3.47
CA ALA A 228 -21.62 27.91 3.86
C ALA A 228 -22.54 27.32 2.79
N GLY A 229 -23.66 26.74 3.22
CA GLY A 229 -24.73 26.24 2.33
C GLY A 229 -24.97 24.74 2.45
N ASN A 230 -25.74 24.20 1.50
CA ASN A 230 -26.11 22.77 1.47
C ASN A 230 -25.08 21.97 0.67
N LEU A 231 -23.80 22.07 1.06
CA LEU A 231 -22.70 21.38 0.39
C LEU A 231 -22.29 20.08 1.11
N PHE A 232 -22.59 20.00 2.40
CA PHE A 232 -22.03 19.01 3.29
C PHE A 232 -23.05 17.98 3.75
N ASP A 233 -22.58 16.74 3.86
CA ASP A 233 -23.17 15.72 4.70
C ASP A 233 -22.52 15.80 6.09
N TYR A 234 -23.35 15.93 7.12
CA TYR A 234 -22.91 16.10 8.51
C TYR A 234 -22.98 14.80 9.31
N ASP A 235 -23.33 13.67 8.68
CA ASP A 235 -23.38 12.35 9.30
C ASP A 235 -22.82 11.29 8.35
N ASN A 236 -21.51 11.08 8.41
CA ASN A 236 -20.83 10.08 7.58
C ASN A 236 -20.98 8.62 8.10
N SER A 237 -21.69 8.39 9.21
CA SER A 237 -21.87 7.04 9.78
C SER A 237 -22.71 6.11 8.90
N ASN A 238 -23.48 6.68 7.96
CA ASN A 238 -24.33 5.96 7.02
C ASN A 238 -23.86 6.08 5.56
N GLY A 239 -22.63 6.58 5.35
CA GLY A 239 -22.12 7.01 4.05
C GLY A 239 -22.28 8.51 3.85
N VAL A 240 -21.99 9.00 2.64
CA VAL A 240 -22.18 10.41 2.25
C VAL A 240 -23.11 10.46 1.06
N SER A 241 -24.13 11.31 1.14
CA SER A 241 -25.13 11.43 0.08
C SER A 241 -24.51 11.96 -1.22
N ALA A 242 -24.94 11.41 -2.37
CA ALA A 242 -24.44 11.84 -3.68
C ALA A 242 -24.61 13.36 -3.88
N GLY A 243 -23.52 14.03 -4.28
CA GLY A 243 -23.47 15.48 -4.47
C GLY A 243 -23.23 16.30 -3.20
N LEU A 244 -23.13 15.65 -2.02
CA LEU A 244 -22.66 16.27 -0.78
C LEU A 244 -21.23 15.82 -0.47
N TYR A 245 -20.50 16.61 0.31
CA TYR A 245 -19.13 16.31 0.75
C TYR A 245 -19.09 15.88 2.21
N ASP A 246 -18.12 15.03 2.56
CA ASP A 246 -17.90 14.60 3.94
C ASP A 246 -17.41 15.77 4.81
N PHE A 247 -18.28 16.30 5.67
CA PHE A 247 -17.89 17.39 6.56
C PHE A 247 -16.89 16.94 7.62
N TYR A 248 -16.94 15.69 8.06
CA TYR A 248 -16.00 15.17 9.05
C TYR A 248 -14.58 15.18 8.48
N GLY A 249 -14.41 14.64 7.26
CA GLY A 249 -13.12 14.64 6.57
C GLY A 249 -12.61 16.06 6.29
N THR A 250 -13.51 16.96 5.87
CA THR A 250 -13.16 18.38 5.66
C THR A 250 -12.67 19.03 6.96
N VAL A 251 -13.33 18.80 8.10
CA VAL A 251 -12.87 19.37 9.39
C VAL A 251 -11.52 18.80 9.82
N ALA A 252 -11.29 17.50 9.60
CA ALA A 252 -10.03 16.86 9.91
C ALA A 252 -8.88 17.46 9.08
N HIS A 253 -9.12 17.68 7.80
CA HIS A 253 -8.20 18.34 6.88
C HIS A 253 -7.72 19.69 7.45
N GLU A 254 -8.64 20.63 7.68
CA GLU A 254 -8.27 22.00 8.05
C GLU A 254 -7.61 22.10 9.43
N ILE A 255 -8.05 21.29 10.40
CA ILE A 255 -7.46 21.30 11.74
C ILE A 255 -6.02 20.79 11.70
N THR A 256 -5.74 19.77 10.90
CA THR A 256 -4.42 19.14 10.85
C THR A 256 -3.39 19.98 10.09
N GLU A 257 -3.81 20.86 9.19
CA GLU A 257 -2.95 21.89 8.62
C GLU A 257 -2.49 22.91 9.66
N VAL A 258 -3.39 23.35 10.55
CA VAL A 258 -3.01 24.18 11.71
C VAL A 258 -2.01 23.43 12.59
N MET A 259 -2.15 22.10 12.70
CA MET A 259 -1.21 21.24 13.42
C MET A 259 0.15 21.06 12.73
N GLY A 260 0.38 21.62 11.54
CA GLY A 260 1.70 21.66 10.88
C GLY A 260 1.81 20.85 9.59
N ARG A 261 0.73 20.18 9.16
CA ARG A 261 0.67 19.49 7.87
C ARG A 261 0.61 20.49 6.73
N ALA A 262 1.76 20.89 6.20
CA ALA A 262 1.86 21.71 5.00
C ALA A 262 3.24 21.57 4.36
N LEU A 263 3.31 21.64 3.03
CA LEU A 263 4.59 21.79 2.32
C LEU A 263 4.75 23.25 1.90
N LEU A 264 5.96 23.81 1.95
CA LEU A 264 6.22 25.13 1.35
C LEU A 264 7.10 25.04 0.11
N VAL A 265 7.91 23.99 -0.04
CA VAL A 265 8.65 23.63 -1.26
C VAL A 265 9.33 24.83 -1.93
N GLY A 266 10.01 25.64 -1.12
CA GLY A 266 10.77 26.81 -1.58
C GLY A 266 9.93 28.07 -1.84
N GLY A 267 8.66 28.06 -1.41
CA GLY A 267 7.70 29.16 -1.53
C GLY A 267 8.11 30.44 -0.79
N THR A 268 7.23 31.44 -0.82
CA THR A 268 7.48 32.76 -0.23
C THR A 268 6.47 33.08 0.87
N ILE A 269 6.96 33.31 2.09
CA ILE A 269 6.17 33.80 3.23
C ILE A 269 6.55 35.26 3.53
N GLY A 270 5.56 36.15 3.44
CA GLY A 270 5.76 37.59 3.50
C GLY A 270 6.76 38.05 2.43
N SER A 271 7.89 38.60 2.86
CA SER A 271 9.02 38.96 2.01
C SER A 271 10.14 37.89 1.99
N THR A 272 9.93 36.73 2.61
CA THR A 272 10.93 35.67 2.79
C THR A 272 10.73 34.59 1.73
N SER A 273 11.57 34.61 0.70
CA SER A 273 11.64 33.54 -0.31
C SER A 273 12.37 32.29 0.22
N HIS A 274 12.20 31.14 -0.44
CA HIS A 274 12.84 29.87 -0.07
C HIS A 274 12.44 29.43 1.34
N SER A 275 11.13 29.30 1.53
CA SER A 275 10.51 28.87 2.79
C SER A 275 10.16 27.38 2.72
N TYR A 276 10.27 26.70 3.87
CA TYR A 276 10.05 25.26 4.04
C TYR A 276 9.34 24.98 5.37
N TYR A 277 8.49 23.97 5.43
CA TYR A 277 8.00 23.37 6.68
C TYR A 277 8.87 22.19 7.11
N PRO A 278 8.72 21.66 8.34
CA PRO A 278 9.31 20.39 8.71
C PRO A 278 8.85 19.23 7.81
N LEU A 279 7.62 19.24 7.31
CA LEU A 279 7.13 18.23 6.37
C LEU A 279 7.91 18.16 5.04
N ASP A 280 8.51 19.28 4.58
CA ASP A 280 9.42 19.27 3.43
C ASP A 280 10.63 18.33 3.65
N LEU A 281 10.99 18.08 4.91
CA LEU A 281 12.01 17.11 5.29
C LEU A 281 11.50 15.66 5.26
N PHE A 282 10.32 15.37 4.73
CA PHE A 282 9.81 14.01 4.50
C PHE A 282 9.19 13.84 3.11
N HIS A 283 9.37 14.83 2.24
CA HIS A 283 9.00 14.78 0.83
C HIS A 283 10.15 14.20 -0.01
N TYR A 284 9.87 13.13 -0.77
CA TYR A 284 10.85 12.43 -1.61
C TYR A 284 10.32 12.22 -3.02
N SER A 285 11.22 12.28 -4.01
CA SER A 285 10.92 11.91 -5.41
C SER A 285 11.48 10.54 -5.79
N ALA A 286 12.42 10.01 -5.00
CA ALA A 286 12.96 8.66 -5.10
C ALA A 286 13.68 8.27 -3.81
N SER A 287 14.05 6.99 -3.68
CA SER A 287 14.90 6.52 -2.59
C SER A 287 16.23 7.30 -2.53
N GLY A 288 16.49 7.90 -1.37
CA GLY A 288 17.63 8.76 -1.09
C GLY A 288 17.53 10.18 -1.65
N VAL A 289 16.44 10.53 -2.33
CA VAL A 289 16.28 11.81 -3.04
C VAL A 289 15.10 12.60 -2.48
N ARG A 290 15.41 13.58 -1.63
CA ARG A 290 14.43 14.54 -1.11
C ARG A 290 14.00 15.51 -2.20
N ASP A 291 12.73 15.86 -2.20
CA ASP A 291 12.18 16.87 -3.09
C ASP A 291 11.76 18.11 -2.29
N PHE A 292 12.05 19.27 -2.87
CA PHE A 292 11.77 20.59 -2.32
C PHE A 292 11.05 21.45 -3.36
N SER A 293 10.41 20.82 -4.34
CA SER A 293 9.59 21.38 -5.40
C SER A 293 8.17 20.81 -5.31
N GLY A 294 7.14 21.66 -5.38
CA GLY A 294 5.76 21.19 -5.35
C GLY A 294 5.22 20.67 -6.69
N THR A 295 5.91 20.97 -7.79
CA THR A 295 5.40 20.64 -9.14
C THR A 295 6.02 19.37 -9.72
N THR A 296 6.94 18.76 -8.98
CA THR A 296 7.58 17.50 -9.34
C THR A 296 6.87 16.37 -8.60
N PRO A 297 6.60 15.22 -9.25
CA PRO A 297 6.00 14.09 -8.57
C PRO A 297 6.86 13.65 -7.37
N GLY A 298 6.28 13.72 -6.19
CA GLY A 298 6.90 13.26 -4.96
C GLY A 298 5.88 12.75 -3.96
N TYR A 299 6.38 12.18 -2.88
CA TYR A 299 5.61 11.41 -1.92
C TYR A 299 6.14 11.55 -0.50
N PHE A 300 5.28 11.30 0.47
CA PHE A 300 5.61 11.21 1.87
C PHE A 300 6.36 9.90 2.17
N SER A 301 7.48 10.02 2.88
CA SER A 301 8.27 8.86 3.28
C SER A 301 9.04 9.11 4.57
N ILE A 302 9.01 8.13 5.47
CA ILE A 302 9.72 8.17 6.75
C ILE A 302 11.04 7.38 6.74
N ASN A 303 11.37 6.70 5.64
CA ASN A 303 12.50 5.77 5.57
C ASN A 303 13.50 6.10 4.46
N GLY A 304 13.70 7.39 4.20
CA GLY A 304 14.68 7.85 3.23
C GLY A 304 14.17 7.77 1.80
N GLY A 305 12.85 7.76 1.59
CA GLY A 305 12.24 7.58 0.27
C GLY A 305 12.18 6.13 -0.20
N ALA A 306 12.48 5.15 0.66
CA ALA A 306 12.42 3.73 0.27
C ALA A 306 10.99 3.23 0.07
N THR A 307 10.05 3.77 0.83
CA THR A 307 8.60 3.49 0.70
C THR A 307 7.85 4.77 0.39
N ASN A 308 6.98 4.73 -0.61
CA ASN A 308 5.96 5.74 -0.85
C ASN A 308 4.76 5.42 0.05
N LEU A 309 4.51 6.26 1.06
CA LEU A 309 3.38 6.09 1.96
C LEU A 309 2.11 6.70 1.35
N ASP A 310 2.22 7.92 0.84
CA ASP A 310 1.22 8.53 -0.05
C ASP A 310 1.87 9.61 -0.91
N SER A 311 1.30 9.84 -2.10
CA SER A 311 1.85 10.81 -3.06
C SER A 311 1.25 12.19 -2.83
N PHE A 312 2.10 13.22 -2.88
CA PHE A 312 1.67 14.60 -2.72
C PHE A 312 1.05 15.16 -4.01
N ASN A 313 0.12 16.09 -3.85
CA ASN A 313 -0.46 16.86 -4.94
C ASN A 313 0.63 17.69 -5.64
N THR A 314 0.52 17.80 -6.96
CA THR A 314 1.48 18.55 -7.79
C THR A 314 0.84 19.67 -8.60
N ASN A 315 -0.45 19.95 -8.36
CA ASN A 315 -1.15 21.01 -9.05
C ASN A 315 -0.59 22.38 -8.61
N PRO A 316 -0.03 23.20 -9.51
CA PRO A 316 0.53 24.51 -9.16
C PRO A 316 -0.44 25.50 -8.51
N GLY A 317 -1.74 25.24 -8.61
CA GLY A 317 -2.80 26.05 -8.01
C GLY A 317 -3.47 25.45 -6.76
N GLY A 318 -3.00 24.30 -6.24
CA GLY A 318 -3.49 23.71 -5.00
C GLY A 318 -2.39 23.63 -3.93
N ASP A 319 -2.71 23.10 -2.76
CA ASP A 319 -1.72 22.84 -1.71
C ASP A 319 -0.87 21.63 -2.08
N PHE A 320 0.45 21.75 -1.94
CA PHE A 320 1.39 20.67 -2.23
C PHE A 320 1.53 19.66 -1.09
N GLY A 321 1.19 20.04 0.15
CA GLY A 321 1.18 19.16 1.33
C GLY A 321 -0.04 18.26 1.41
N ASP A 322 -0.99 18.42 0.48
CA ASP A 322 -2.13 17.54 0.35
C ASP A 322 -1.82 16.27 -0.44
N TRP A 323 -2.59 15.21 -0.19
CA TRP A 323 -2.52 14.01 -0.99
C TRP A 323 -3.05 14.22 -2.40
N ALA A 324 -2.36 13.60 -3.36
CA ALA A 324 -2.86 13.40 -4.69
C ALA A 324 -4.03 12.39 -4.69
N ALA A 325 -4.81 12.38 -5.78
CA ALA A 325 -5.94 11.47 -5.94
C ALA A 325 -5.59 9.97 -5.83
N SER A 326 -4.31 9.60 -5.88
CA SER A 326 -3.85 8.22 -5.67
C SER A 326 -4.08 7.70 -4.26
N ALA A 327 -4.26 8.56 -3.25
CA ALA A 327 -4.57 8.16 -1.88
C ALA A 327 -5.99 7.54 -1.72
N GLY A 328 -6.80 7.55 -2.79
CA GLY A 328 -8.17 7.05 -2.74
C GLY A 328 -9.10 8.06 -2.07
N ASN A 329 -10.08 7.59 -1.29
CA ASN A 329 -10.99 8.46 -0.54
C ASN A 329 -10.41 8.75 0.84
N ASP A 330 -9.84 9.93 1.02
CA ASP A 330 -9.04 10.29 2.18
C ASP A 330 -9.29 11.75 2.60
N SER A 331 -9.18 12.04 3.89
CA SER A 331 -9.42 13.38 4.44
C SER A 331 -8.39 14.41 3.99
N PHE A 332 -7.14 14.00 3.73
CA PHE A 332 -6.02 14.88 3.41
C PHE A 332 -5.84 15.09 1.89
N LEU A 333 -6.80 14.65 1.07
CA LEU A 333 -6.80 14.91 -0.37
C LEU A 333 -6.85 16.41 -0.71
N ALA A 334 -6.15 16.80 -1.77
CA ALA A 334 -6.23 18.14 -2.35
C ALA A 334 -7.60 18.44 -2.98
N TYR A 335 -8.28 17.38 -3.44
CA TYR A 335 -9.56 17.46 -4.14
C TYR A 335 -10.48 16.33 -3.66
N SER A 336 -11.33 16.62 -2.69
CA SER A 336 -12.33 15.65 -2.23
C SER A 336 -13.36 15.30 -3.32
N PRO A 337 -13.68 14.03 -3.52
CA PRO A 337 -14.87 13.64 -4.24
C PRO A 337 -16.13 13.88 -3.39
N SER A 338 -17.25 14.21 -4.04
CA SER A 338 -18.57 14.21 -3.40
C SER A 338 -19.18 12.81 -3.37
N GLY A 339 -20.09 12.54 -2.43
CA GLY A 339 -20.82 11.27 -2.32
C GLY A 339 -20.00 10.11 -1.74
N VAL A 340 -18.84 10.39 -1.16
CA VAL A 340 -17.95 9.40 -0.55
C VAL A 340 -17.56 9.84 0.86
N VAL A 341 -17.29 8.85 1.71
CA VAL A 341 -16.69 9.08 3.03
C VAL A 341 -15.19 9.26 2.80
N ASN A 342 -14.65 10.37 3.32
CA ASN A 342 -13.21 10.65 3.31
C ASN A 342 -12.75 10.57 4.76
N GLY A 343 -12.21 9.40 5.12
CA GLY A 343 -11.76 9.10 6.49
C GLY A 343 -10.33 9.59 6.73
N ILE A 344 -9.91 9.62 8.00
CA ILE A 344 -8.51 9.83 8.37
C ILE A 344 -7.80 8.47 8.28
N SER A 345 -6.80 8.34 7.42
CA SER A 345 -6.04 7.11 7.21
C SER A 345 -4.95 6.90 8.26
N GLN A 346 -4.29 5.74 8.21
CA GLN A 346 -3.08 5.53 9.02
C GLN A 346 -1.89 6.33 8.50
N THR A 347 -1.84 6.64 7.20
CA THR A 347 -0.79 7.50 6.64
C THR A 347 -0.91 8.90 7.22
N ASP A 348 -2.13 9.43 7.33
CA ASP A 348 -2.43 10.73 7.93
C ASP A 348 -1.91 10.83 9.37
N LEU A 349 -2.22 9.83 10.20
CA LEU A 349 -1.78 9.79 11.59
C LEU A 349 -0.26 9.65 11.70
N ARG A 350 0.37 8.89 10.79
CA ARG A 350 1.83 8.73 10.73
C ARG A 350 2.51 10.01 10.29
N GLU A 351 1.92 10.78 9.38
CA GLU A 351 2.44 12.09 8.99
C GLU A 351 2.46 13.04 10.18
N LEU A 352 1.37 13.10 10.95
CA LEU A 352 1.32 13.93 12.16
C LEU A 352 2.30 13.44 13.24
N ASP A 353 2.41 12.12 13.45
CA ASP A 353 3.36 11.52 14.40
C ASP A 353 4.79 12.02 14.15
N VAL A 354 5.28 11.87 12.92
CA VAL A 354 6.66 12.28 12.58
C VAL A 354 6.89 13.79 12.52
N LEU A 355 5.82 14.59 12.54
CA LEU A 355 5.88 16.06 12.70
C LEU A 355 5.88 16.49 14.17
N GLY A 356 5.73 15.54 15.09
CA GLY A 356 5.88 15.71 16.53
C GLY A 356 4.59 15.62 17.32
N TRP A 357 3.58 14.91 16.81
CA TRP A 357 2.35 14.61 17.53
C TRP A 357 2.39 13.16 18.03
N ASP A 358 2.91 12.94 19.24
CA ASP A 358 3.17 11.62 19.81
C ASP A 358 1.90 10.75 19.91
N ALA A 359 1.79 9.71 19.09
CA ALA A 359 0.66 8.79 19.15
C ALA A 359 0.66 7.96 20.47
N GLY A 360 -0.50 7.85 21.15
CA GLY A 360 -0.57 7.40 22.56
C GLY A 360 -0.17 5.95 22.89
N SER A 361 -0.02 5.55 24.16
CA SER A 361 0.46 4.16 24.49
C SER A 361 -0.52 3.02 24.15
N SER A 362 -1.79 3.35 23.87
CA SER A 362 -2.79 2.45 23.25
C SER A 362 -2.86 2.60 21.73
N GLY A 363 -1.94 3.38 21.17
CA GLY A 363 -1.92 3.83 19.81
C GLY A 363 -0.64 4.59 19.50
N SER A 364 0.54 3.94 19.59
CA SER A 364 1.52 4.15 18.53
C SER A 364 0.75 3.94 17.20
N PRO A 365 1.27 4.25 16.01
CA PRO A 365 0.76 3.60 14.80
C PRO A 365 1.05 2.06 14.83
N THR A 366 0.77 1.40 15.95
CA THR A 366 0.57 -0.02 16.21
C THR A 366 -0.91 -0.34 16.49
N GLY A 367 -1.86 0.56 16.19
CA GLY A 367 -3.03 0.04 15.47
C GLY A 367 -2.47 -0.71 14.26
N PRO A 368 -2.92 -1.94 13.92
CA PRO A 368 -2.33 -2.61 12.78
C PRO A 368 -2.38 -1.60 11.63
N THR A 369 -1.22 -1.20 11.08
CA THR A 369 -1.12 -0.70 9.70
C THR A 369 -2.18 -1.49 8.96
N PRO A 370 -3.27 -0.90 8.40
CA PRO A 370 -4.47 -1.65 8.01
C PRO A 370 -3.96 -2.86 7.28
N ALA A 371 -4.11 -4.03 7.91
CA ALA A 371 -3.12 -5.08 7.72
C ALA A 371 -3.01 -5.33 6.22
N LEU A 372 -1.92 -4.84 5.61
CA LEU A 372 -1.92 -4.75 4.17
C LEU A 372 -1.69 -6.18 3.68
N PRO A 373 -2.41 -6.60 2.64
CA PRO A 373 -2.03 -7.83 1.97
C PRO A 373 -0.59 -7.71 1.43
N ASP A 374 0.01 -8.85 1.18
CA ASP A 374 1.28 -8.97 0.43
C ASP A 374 1.09 -10.23 -0.42
N LEU A 375 0.61 -10.02 -1.63
CA LEU A 375 0.35 -10.99 -2.66
C LEU A 375 1.66 -11.31 -3.38
N THR A 376 2.22 -12.46 -3.06
CA THR A 376 3.40 -12.98 -3.74
C THR A 376 3.08 -14.27 -4.50
N VAL A 377 3.78 -14.50 -5.60
CA VAL A 377 3.69 -15.78 -6.30
C VAL A 377 4.62 -16.80 -5.63
N THR A 378 4.05 -17.91 -5.19
CA THR A 378 4.82 -19.04 -4.63
C THR A 378 4.53 -20.33 -5.38
N GLY A 379 5.43 -21.30 -5.28
CA GLY A 379 5.25 -22.62 -5.89
C GLY A 379 5.12 -22.62 -7.42
N PHE A 380 5.60 -21.56 -8.10
CA PHE A 380 5.53 -21.50 -9.56
C PHE A 380 6.31 -22.67 -10.17
N SER A 381 5.61 -23.46 -10.96
CA SER A 381 6.12 -24.64 -11.66
C SER A 381 5.64 -24.61 -13.11
N PHE A 382 6.46 -25.15 -13.99
CA PHE A 382 6.16 -25.33 -15.41
C PHE A 382 6.60 -26.73 -15.81
N THR A 383 5.66 -27.54 -16.30
CA THR A 383 5.87 -28.96 -16.65
C THR A 383 5.15 -29.24 -17.97
N GLY A 384 5.89 -29.78 -18.95
CA GLY A 384 5.41 -29.86 -20.32
C GLY A 384 5.05 -28.50 -20.91
N SER A 385 3.74 -28.24 -21.02
CA SER A 385 3.17 -26.94 -21.44
C SER A 385 2.27 -26.31 -20.38
N HIS A 386 2.16 -26.95 -19.23
CA HIS A 386 1.29 -26.57 -18.13
C HIS A 386 2.06 -25.81 -17.08
N PHE A 387 1.39 -24.85 -16.46
CA PHE A 387 1.90 -24.17 -15.28
C PHE A 387 0.96 -24.35 -14.10
N SER A 388 1.54 -24.31 -12.91
CA SER A 388 0.82 -24.16 -11.66
C SER A 388 1.56 -23.18 -10.77
N TYR A 389 0.83 -22.35 -10.05
CA TYR A 389 1.37 -21.45 -9.05
C TYR A 389 0.33 -21.17 -7.96
N HIS A 390 0.80 -20.61 -6.86
CA HIS A 390 -0.04 -20.05 -5.83
C HIS A 390 0.10 -18.54 -5.81
N ILE A 391 -1.02 -17.82 -5.73
CA ILE A 391 -1.01 -16.45 -5.22
C ILE A 391 -1.21 -16.55 -3.73
N SER A 392 -0.20 -16.19 -2.96
CA SER A 392 -0.17 -16.30 -1.51
C SER A 392 -0.22 -14.91 -0.92
N ASN A 393 -1.18 -14.68 -0.02
CA ASN A 393 -1.20 -13.48 0.79
C ASN A 393 -0.35 -13.72 2.05
N VAL A 394 0.91 -13.29 2.02
CA VAL A 394 1.85 -13.36 3.16
C VAL A 394 1.73 -12.14 4.07
N GLY A 395 0.92 -11.16 3.67
CA GLY A 395 0.64 -9.95 4.41
C GLY A 395 -0.31 -10.19 5.58
N ALA A 396 -0.43 -9.19 6.43
CA ALA A 396 -1.14 -9.31 7.69
C ALA A 396 -2.66 -9.15 7.55
N GLY A 397 -3.18 -8.65 6.41
CA GLY A 397 -4.62 -8.53 6.20
C GLY A 397 -5.08 -8.89 4.80
N ALA A 398 -6.38 -8.71 4.58
CA ALA A 398 -7.08 -9.34 3.46
C ALA A 398 -6.86 -8.59 2.15
N ALA A 399 -6.57 -9.33 1.09
CA ALA A 399 -6.56 -8.84 -0.27
C ALA A 399 -7.97 -8.92 -0.87
N ALA A 400 -8.40 -7.85 -1.53
CA ALA A 400 -9.51 -7.92 -2.47
C ALA A 400 -9.15 -8.85 -3.65
N SER A 401 -10.14 -9.23 -4.45
CA SER A 401 -9.88 -9.98 -5.68
C SER A 401 -9.02 -9.16 -6.63
N SER A 402 -7.98 -9.77 -7.19
CA SER A 402 -7.04 -9.14 -8.11
C SER A 402 -6.85 -9.99 -9.37
N THR A 403 -5.76 -9.79 -10.11
CA THR A 403 -5.45 -10.54 -11.32
C THR A 403 -3.96 -10.88 -11.32
N ALA A 404 -3.60 -12.12 -11.61
CA ALA A 404 -2.21 -12.50 -11.88
C ALA A 404 -1.88 -12.34 -13.37
N GLY A 405 -0.69 -11.80 -13.68
CA GLY A 405 -0.19 -11.66 -15.05
C GLY A 405 0.85 -12.72 -15.37
N ILE A 406 0.69 -13.41 -16.51
CA ILE A 406 1.67 -14.37 -17.04
C ILE A 406 2.53 -13.66 -18.08
N TYR A 407 3.85 -13.75 -17.93
CA TYR A 407 4.83 -13.06 -18.74
C TYR A 407 5.78 -14.01 -19.43
N VAL A 408 6.23 -13.61 -20.61
CA VAL A 408 7.36 -14.22 -21.32
C VAL A 408 8.44 -13.17 -21.58
N SER A 409 9.71 -13.55 -21.44
CA SER A 409 10.86 -12.72 -21.81
C SER A 409 11.87 -13.54 -22.62
N SER A 410 12.62 -12.88 -23.50
CA SER A 410 13.75 -13.48 -24.22
C SER A 410 15.07 -13.37 -23.45
N SER A 411 15.05 -12.84 -22.22
CA SER A 411 16.23 -12.66 -21.37
C SER A 411 15.88 -12.80 -19.89
N PRO A 412 16.79 -13.31 -19.05
CA PRO A 412 16.54 -13.44 -17.62
C PRO A 412 16.35 -12.07 -16.94
N THR A 413 16.97 -11.01 -17.47
CA THR A 413 16.91 -9.64 -16.91
C THR A 413 16.26 -8.63 -17.84
N GLY A 414 15.78 -9.06 -19.02
CA GLY A 414 15.22 -8.18 -20.03
C GLY A 414 13.75 -7.83 -19.80
N SER A 415 13.23 -6.95 -20.65
CA SER A 415 11.80 -6.63 -20.74
C SER A 415 10.97 -7.89 -20.94
N GLN A 416 9.77 -7.89 -20.36
CA GLN A 416 8.84 -9.01 -20.43
C GLN A 416 7.58 -8.58 -21.19
N SER A 417 6.92 -9.53 -21.83
CA SER A 417 5.66 -9.34 -22.53
C SER A 417 4.56 -10.12 -21.82
N LEU A 418 3.44 -9.46 -21.53
CA LEU A 418 2.26 -10.12 -20.97
C LEU A 418 1.64 -11.05 -22.03
N ILE A 419 1.40 -12.31 -21.67
CA ILE A 419 0.83 -13.33 -22.57
C ILE A 419 -0.53 -13.86 -22.08
N GLY A 420 -0.92 -13.53 -20.85
CA GLY A 420 -2.22 -13.91 -20.31
C GLY A 420 -2.44 -13.36 -18.91
N THR A 421 -3.69 -13.42 -18.45
CA THR A 421 -4.10 -12.98 -17.11
C THR A 421 -5.06 -13.98 -16.50
N PHE A 422 -4.99 -14.16 -15.18
CA PHE A 422 -5.86 -15.05 -14.40
C PHE A 422 -6.49 -14.26 -13.26
N SER A 423 -7.80 -14.35 -13.07
CA SER A 423 -8.46 -13.70 -11.95
C SER A 423 -8.12 -14.43 -10.66
N THR A 424 -7.67 -13.69 -9.64
CA THR A 424 -7.38 -14.23 -8.32
C THR A 424 -8.51 -13.82 -7.38
N ALA A 425 -9.10 -14.78 -6.67
CA ALA A 425 -10.14 -14.48 -5.70
C ALA A 425 -9.62 -13.63 -4.54
N ALA A 426 -10.53 -13.02 -3.77
CA ALA A 426 -10.14 -12.33 -2.53
C ALA A 426 -9.51 -13.32 -1.55
N LEU A 427 -8.40 -12.92 -0.92
CA LEU A 427 -7.60 -13.78 -0.04
C LEU A 427 -7.48 -13.19 1.35
N GLY A 428 -7.78 -13.99 2.37
CA GLY A 428 -7.45 -13.64 3.75
C GLY A 428 -5.94 -13.69 4.01
N ALA A 429 -5.49 -13.05 5.09
CA ALA A 429 -4.09 -13.13 5.54
C ALA A 429 -3.64 -14.58 5.74
N GLY A 430 -2.45 -14.92 5.24
CA GLY A 430 -1.86 -16.26 5.32
C GLY A 430 -2.53 -17.32 4.44
N THR A 431 -3.47 -16.95 3.58
CA THR A 431 -4.14 -17.88 2.65
C THR A 431 -3.58 -17.77 1.24
N SER A 432 -3.84 -18.79 0.43
CA SER A 432 -3.36 -18.85 -0.95
C SER A 432 -4.43 -19.39 -1.89
N ASP A 433 -4.47 -18.87 -3.12
CA ASP A 433 -5.25 -19.45 -4.23
C ASP A 433 -4.32 -20.22 -5.16
N THR A 434 -4.78 -21.36 -5.69
CA THR A 434 -3.99 -22.16 -6.62
C THR A 434 -4.52 -22.01 -8.03
N GLU A 435 -3.66 -21.50 -8.90
CA GLU A 435 -3.99 -21.30 -10.30
C GLU A 435 -3.25 -22.31 -11.17
N THR A 436 -3.92 -22.77 -12.22
CA THR A 436 -3.36 -23.70 -13.19
C THR A 436 -3.77 -23.30 -14.60
N GLY A 437 -2.90 -23.56 -15.56
CA GLY A 437 -3.19 -23.29 -16.96
C GLY A 437 -2.14 -23.92 -17.87
N SER A 438 -2.19 -23.56 -19.14
CA SER A 438 -1.20 -23.99 -20.14
C SER A 438 -0.86 -22.89 -21.12
N ILE A 439 0.32 -23.01 -21.71
CA ILE A 439 0.81 -22.13 -22.77
C ILE A 439 0.98 -22.97 -24.04
N THR A 440 0.31 -22.57 -25.10
CA THR A 440 0.49 -23.19 -26.42
C THR A 440 1.57 -22.46 -27.20
N TRP A 441 2.70 -23.12 -27.41
CA TRP A 441 3.78 -22.62 -28.25
C TRP A 441 3.51 -22.93 -29.73
N GLY A 442 3.64 -21.93 -30.60
CA GLY A 442 3.45 -22.13 -32.03
C GLY A 442 4.62 -22.89 -32.66
N ALA A 443 4.35 -23.80 -33.61
CA ALA A 443 5.39 -24.57 -34.33
C ALA A 443 6.35 -23.71 -35.19
N ASN A 444 6.05 -22.41 -35.33
CA ASN A 444 6.89 -21.42 -36.02
C ASN A 444 7.51 -20.40 -35.06
N THR A 445 7.48 -20.66 -33.74
CA THR A 445 8.17 -19.83 -32.75
C THR A 445 9.66 -19.81 -33.11
N THR A 446 10.30 -18.65 -33.03
CA THR A 446 11.75 -18.56 -33.25
C THR A 446 12.47 -19.41 -32.20
N PRO A 447 13.34 -20.35 -32.59
CA PRO A 447 14.06 -21.14 -31.62
C PRO A 447 14.91 -20.27 -30.69
N GLY A 448 14.93 -20.63 -29.41
CA GLY A 448 15.70 -19.90 -28.39
C GLY A 448 15.23 -20.17 -26.97
N THR A 449 15.97 -19.60 -26.02
CA THR A 449 15.62 -19.65 -24.60
C THR A 449 14.69 -18.51 -24.26
N TYR A 450 13.56 -18.86 -23.67
CA TYR A 450 12.57 -17.94 -23.13
C TYR A 450 12.47 -18.12 -21.63
N TYR A 451 11.98 -17.09 -20.95
CA TYR A 451 11.80 -17.09 -19.51
C TYR A 451 10.35 -16.77 -19.20
N ILE A 452 9.68 -17.66 -18.49
CA ILE A 452 8.30 -17.49 -18.07
C ILE A 452 8.31 -17.07 -16.61
N SER A 453 7.45 -16.11 -16.26
CA SER A 453 7.19 -15.75 -14.88
C SER A 453 5.75 -15.29 -14.72
N VAL A 454 5.27 -15.41 -13.50
CA VAL A 454 3.98 -14.88 -13.04
C VAL A 454 4.25 -13.69 -12.13
N THR A 455 3.39 -12.68 -12.21
CA THR A 455 3.35 -11.55 -11.28
C THR A 455 1.96 -11.49 -10.65
N ALA A 456 1.90 -11.54 -9.33
CA ALA A 456 0.69 -11.28 -8.56
C ALA A 456 0.27 -9.81 -8.71
N ASP A 457 -1.00 -9.52 -8.47
CA ASP A 457 -1.57 -8.16 -8.56
C ASP A 457 -1.14 -7.37 -9.81
N TYR A 458 -1.34 -7.97 -10.97
CA TYR A 458 -1.14 -7.33 -12.26
C TYR A 458 -1.88 -6.00 -12.33
N GLY A 459 -1.10 -4.94 -12.53
CA GLY A 459 -1.62 -3.57 -12.62
C GLY A 459 -1.58 -2.80 -11.30
N ASN A 460 -1.02 -3.38 -10.22
CA ASN A 460 -0.89 -2.74 -8.91
C ASN A 460 -2.25 -2.28 -8.37
N ALA A 461 -3.26 -3.14 -8.49
CA ALA A 461 -4.66 -2.86 -8.21
C ALA A 461 -5.01 -3.00 -6.72
N VAL A 462 -4.23 -3.78 -5.97
CA VAL A 462 -4.34 -3.92 -4.52
C VAL A 462 -3.14 -3.23 -3.91
N ALA A 463 -3.36 -2.32 -2.96
CA ALA A 463 -2.25 -1.73 -2.21
C ALA A 463 -1.69 -2.76 -1.24
N GLU A 464 -0.39 -3.02 -1.33
CA GLU A 464 0.28 -4.08 -0.57
C GLU A 464 1.35 -3.55 0.40
N SER A 465 1.71 -4.35 1.41
CA SER A 465 2.82 -4.00 2.31
C SER A 465 4.19 -4.06 1.63
N ASN A 466 4.27 -4.76 0.48
CA ASN A 466 5.47 -4.85 -0.34
C ASN A 466 5.08 -5.04 -1.81
N GLU A 467 5.32 -4.04 -2.65
CA GLU A 467 5.01 -4.11 -4.09
C GLU A 467 6.14 -4.74 -4.92
N SER A 468 7.26 -5.11 -4.27
CA SER A 468 8.49 -5.52 -4.96
C SER A 468 8.69 -7.04 -5.05
N ASN A 469 7.86 -7.84 -4.37
CA ASN A 469 7.96 -9.30 -4.28
C ASN A 469 6.80 -10.05 -4.97
N ASN A 470 6.01 -9.36 -5.80
CA ASN A 470 4.87 -9.95 -6.50
C ASN A 470 5.29 -10.91 -7.62
N GLN A 471 6.55 -10.84 -8.08
CA GLN A 471 7.04 -11.65 -9.19
C GLN A 471 7.69 -12.96 -8.74
N SER A 472 7.25 -14.07 -9.34
CA SER A 472 7.90 -15.37 -9.21
C SER A 472 9.32 -15.40 -9.79
N PRO A 473 10.18 -16.35 -9.35
CA PRO A 473 11.37 -16.71 -10.10
C PRO A 473 11.02 -17.11 -11.54
N LYS A 474 11.90 -16.74 -12.47
CA LYS A 474 11.74 -17.10 -13.89
C LYS A 474 12.11 -18.56 -14.13
N ILE A 475 11.29 -19.27 -14.89
CA ILE A 475 11.59 -20.61 -15.39
C ILE A 475 12.07 -20.49 -16.84
N ALA A 476 13.21 -21.09 -17.14
CA ALA A 476 13.76 -21.14 -18.48
C ALA A 476 13.07 -22.23 -19.30
N VAL A 477 12.59 -21.85 -20.48
CA VAL A 477 11.96 -22.73 -21.47
C VAL A 477 12.71 -22.59 -22.79
N VAL A 478 13.36 -23.65 -23.22
CA VAL A 478 14.14 -23.69 -24.46
C VAL A 478 13.25 -24.26 -25.56
N LEU A 479 12.90 -23.40 -26.50
CA LEU A 479 11.96 -23.73 -27.57
C LEU A 479 12.70 -23.98 -28.88
N GLY A 480 12.26 -25.02 -29.58
CA GLY A 480 12.55 -25.29 -30.98
C GLY A 480 11.43 -24.79 -31.90
N ASN A 481 11.32 -25.44 -33.06
CA ASN A 481 10.29 -25.26 -34.06
C ASN A 481 10.10 -26.54 -34.88
N SER A 482 9.28 -26.48 -35.93
CA SER A 482 9.01 -27.67 -36.77
C SER A 482 10.22 -28.25 -37.53
N SER A 483 11.37 -27.57 -37.55
CA SER A 483 12.61 -28.04 -38.19
C SER A 483 13.55 -28.71 -37.19
N ALA A 484 14.59 -29.40 -37.67
CA ALA A 484 15.61 -29.94 -36.77
C ALA A 484 16.36 -28.81 -36.04
N ASN A 485 16.41 -28.86 -34.71
CA ASN A 485 17.11 -27.86 -33.90
C ASN A 485 18.22 -28.48 -33.04
N THR A 486 19.12 -27.62 -32.57
CA THR A 486 20.06 -27.93 -31.50
C THR A 486 19.73 -27.01 -30.35
N LEU A 487 19.17 -27.56 -29.29
CA LEU A 487 18.69 -26.84 -28.11
C LEU A 487 19.59 -27.17 -26.94
N THR A 488 20.09 -26.14 -26.27
CA THR A 488 20.92 -26.27 -25.08
C THR A 488 20.30 -25.45 -23.97
N GLY A 489 20.07 -26.09 -22.83
CA GLY A 489 19.62 -25.48 -21.58
C GLY A 489 20.66 -24.53 -20.99
N THR A 490 20.29 -23.98 -19.85
CA THR A 490 21.09 -23.12 -19.03
C THR A 490 21.88 -23.97 -18.01
N THR A 491 22.24 -23.37 -16.87
CA THR A 491 22.84 -24.07 -15.73
C THR A 491 21.84 -24.28 -14.60
N GLY A 492 20.55 -24.00 -14.84
CA GLY A 492 19.44 -24.20 -13.92
C GLY A 492 18.49 -25.27 -14.45
N ASN A 493 17.33 -25.42 -13.82
CA ASN A 493 16.32 -26.39 -14.26
C ASN A 493 15.58 -25.83 -15.48
N ASP A 494 15.73 -26.48 -16.63
CA ASP A 494 15.16 -26.03 -17.89
C ASP A 494 14.01 -26.93 -18.39
N VAL A 495 13.11 -26.37 -19.19
CA VAL A 495 12.10 -27.12 -19.95
C VAL A 495 12.41 -27.03 -21.44
N LEU A 496 12.78 -28.15 -22.06
CA LEU A 496 13.18 -28.22 -23.46
C LEU A 496 12.03 -28.77 -24.31
N ILE A 497 11.54 -27.97 -25.26
CA ILE A 497 10.41 -28.31 -26.12
C ILE A 497 10.80 -28.16 -27.60
N GLY A 498 10.91 -29.29 -28.30
CA GLY A 498 11.32 -29.31 -29.72
C GLY A 498 10.29 -28.75 -30.70
N LEU A 499 8.99 -29.00 -30.45
CA LEU A 499 7.86 -28.61 -31.33
C LEU A 499 7.86 -29.24 -32.74
N GLY A 500 8.68 -30.27 -32.97
CA GLY A 500 8.76 -31.02 -34.23
C GLY A 500 10.22 -31.31 -34.57
N GLY A 501 10.51 -31.71 -35.81
CA GLY A 501 11.90 -31.83 -36.25
C GLY A 501 12.74 -32.93 -35.56
N LYS A 502 13.95 -33.14 -36.07
CA LYS A 502 14.91 -34.10 -35.50
C LYS A 502 15.87 -33.35 -34.58
N ASP A 503 15.45 -33.13 -33.35
CA ASP A 503 16.19 -32.26 -32.44
C ASP A 503 17.35 -32.94 -31.74
N THR A 504 18.34 -32.13 -31.37
CA THR A 504 19.40 -32.47 -30.43
C THR A 504 19.20 -31.61 -29.19
N LEU A 505 18.91 -32.25 -28.06
CA LEU A 505 18.51 -31.64 -26.80
C LEU A 505 19.60 -31.87 -25.75
N THR A 506 20.13 -30.79 -25.20
CA THR A 506 21.14 -30.81 -24.13
C THR A 506 20.57 -30.04 -22.94
N GLY A 507 20.32 -30.72 -21.81
CA GLY A 507 19.77 -30.08 -20.61
C GLY A 507 20.82 -29.19 -19.93
N GLY A 508 22.01 -29.74 -19.71
CA GLY A 508 23.09 -29.08 -19.02
C GLY A 508 23.13 -29.45 -17.54
N ALA A 509 23.31 -28.45 -16.69
CA ALA A 509 23.31 -28.64 -15.24
C ALA A 509 21.95 -28.18 -14.70
N GLY A 510 21.32 -28.99 -13.86
CA GLY A 510 19.96 -28.74 -13.40
C GLY A 510 19.17 -30.05 -13.40
N ALA A 511 17.93 -30.00 -12.92
CA ALA A 511 16.93 -31.05 -13.13
C ALA A 511 16.07 -30.63 -14.33
N ASP A 512 16.37 -31.18 -15.50
CA ASP A 512 15.83 -30.69 -16.77
C ASP A 512 14.65 -31.55 -17.27
N GLN A 513 13.67 -30.92 -17.92
CA GLN A 513 12.50 -31.59 -18.50
C GLN A 513 12.61 -31.63 -20.03
N PHE A 514 12.62 -32.82 -20.62
CA PHE A 514 12.62 -33.03 -22.06
C PHE A 514 11.20 -33.38 -22.54
N VAL A 515 10.53 -32.44 -23.21
CA VAL A 515 9.10 -32.52 -23.50
C VAL A 515 8.83 -33.12 -24.88
N PHE A 516 8.02 -34.17 -24.90
CA PHE A 516 7.48 -34.78 -26.12
C PHE A 516 5.97 -34.51 -26.21
N ASN A 517 5.59 -33.60 -27.10
CA ASN A 517 4.21 -33.15 -27.29
C ASN A 517 3.75 -33.15 -28.77
N THR A 518 4.47 -33.87 -29.63
CA THR A 518 4.13 -33.98 -31.06
C THR A 518 3.71 -35.39 -31.44
N ALA A 519 2.80 -35.52 -32.40
CA ALA A 519 2.26 -36.81 -32.85
C ALA A 519 3.33 -37.87 -33.15
N VAL A 520 3.14 -39.07 -32.60
CA VAL A 520 4.04 -40.21 -32.79
C VAL A 520 3.59 -41.05 -34.00
N THR A 521 4.46 -41.17 -34.99
CA THR A 521 4.24 -41.87 -36.26
C THR A 521 5.47 -42.70 -36.64
N LYS A 522 5.33 -43.68 -37.53
CA LYS A 522 6.48 -44.51 -37.98
C LYS A 522 7.62 -43.71 -38.62
N THR A 523 7.34 -42.50 -39.08
CA THR A 523 8.30 -41.58 -39.68
C THR A 523 8.63 -40.41 -38.74
N SER A 524 8.26 -40.50 -37.45
CA SER A 524 8.55 -39.46 -36.49
C SER A 524 10.05 -39.18 -36.47
N PRO A 525 10.43 -37.90 -36.50
CA PRO A 525 11.83 -37.55 -36.34
C PRO A 525 12.26 -37.93 -34.93
N VAL A 526 13.38 -38.66 -34.83
CA VAL A 526 13.89 -39.18 -33.57
C VAL A 526 14.80 -38.13 -32.92
N ALA A 527 14.36 -37.58 -31.79
CA ALA A 527 15.15 -36.63 -31.01
C ALA A 527 16.39 -37.32 -30.40
N THR A 528 17.44 -36.56 -30.13
CA THR A 528 18.63 -37.02 -29.41
C THR A 528 18.78 -36.21 -28.13
N ILE A 529 18.68 -36.87 -26.98
CA ILE A 529 18.97 -36.27 -25.67
C ILE A 529 20.43 -36.58 -25.33
N THR A 530 21.26 -35.55 -25.16
CA THR A 530 22.72 -35.73 -25.13
C THR A 530 23.30 -36.03 -23.75
N ASP A 531 22.60 -35.62 -22.68
CA ASP A 531 23.17 -35.53 -21.33
C ASP A 531 22.21 -35.85 -20.18
N PHE A 532 21.13 -36.57 -20.46
CA PHE A 532 20.17 -36.99 -19.44
C PHE A 532 20.83 -37.62 -18.20
N SER A 533 20.45 -37.13 -17.02
CA SER A 533 21.02 -37.47 -15.73
C SER A 533 19.93 -37.71 -14.68
N HIS A 534 19.65 -38.99 -14.42
CA HIS A 534 18.77 -39.41 -13.32
C HIS A 534 19.19 -38.80 -11.97
N THR A 535 20.50 -38.72 -11.72
CA THR A 535 21.05 -38.21 -10.47
C THR A 535 20.85 -36.71 -10.27
N GLN A 536 20.78 -35.94 -11.35
CA GLN A 536 20.48 -34.51 -11.27
C GLN A 536 18.98 -34.25 -11.13
N GLY A 537 18.15 -35.21 -11.53
CA GLY A 537 16.70 -35.13 -11.42
C GLY A 537 15.99 -34.89 -12.74
N ASP A 538 16.67 -35.11 -13.88
CA ASP A 538 16.07 -34.93 -15.20
C ASP A 538 14.83 -35.80 -15.41
N ARG A 539 13.91 -35.31 -16.23
CA ARG A 539 12.64 -35.97 -16.56
C ARG A 539 12.36 -35.91 -18.06
N ILE A 540 11.67 -36.94 -18.55
CA ILE A 540 11.10 -36.99 -19.89
C ILE A 540 9.59 -36.85 -19.77
N ASP A 541 9.06 -35.75 -20.28
CA ASP A 541 7.63 -35.43 -20.19
C ASP A 541 6.91 -35.94 -21.43
N LEU A 542 5.88 -36.75 -21.22
CA LEU A 542 5.07 -37.38 -22.26
C LEU A 542 3.65 -36.80 -22.21
N ASP A 543 3.30 -36.00 -23.22
CA ASP A 543 1.96 -35.43 -23.34
C ASP A 543 0.90 -36.52 -23.55
N HIS A 544 0.00 -36.69 -22.59
CA HIS A 544 -0.99 -37.78 -22.59
C HIS A 544 -1.95 -37.71 -23.78
N THR A 545 -2.14 -36.53 -24.39
CA THR A 545 -2.98 -36.40 -25.59
C THR A 545 -2.32 -37.02 -26.81
N ILE A 546 -0.98 -37.06 -26.82
CA ILE A 546 -0.17 -37.72 -27.84
C ILE A 546 0.04 -39.20 -27.50
N PHE A 547 0.44 -39.47 -26.26
CA PHE A 547 0.74 -40.81 -25.74
C PHE A 547 -0.51 -41.45 -25.11
N SER A 548 -1.62 -41.42 -25.84
CA SER A 548 -2.98 -41.77 -25.35
C SER A 548 -3.19 -43.21 -24.85
N ALA A 549 -2.22 -44.12 -25.01
CA ALA A 549 -2.29 -45.47 -24.44
C ALA A 549 -1.73 -45.53 -23.00
N LEU A 550 -1.13 -44.44 -22.50
CA LEU A 550 -0.78 -44.27 -21.10
C LEU A 550 -2.06 -44.17 -20.28
N THR A 551 -2.18 -45.01 -19.25
CA THR A 551 -3.44 -45.16 -18.49
C THR A 551 -3.58 -44.13 -17.36
N GLN A 552 -2.51 -43.40 -17.07
CA GLN A 552 -2.46 -42.40 -16.02
C GLN A 552 -2.90 -41.03 -16.54
N VAL A 553 -3.77 -40.38 -15.77
CA VAL A 553 -4.32 -39.04 -16.06
C VAL A 553 -3.97 -38.13 -14.89
N GLY A 554 -3.18 -37.10 -15.17
CA GLY A 554 -2.78 -36.07 -14.21
C GLY A 554 -1.46 -35.42 -14.60
N VAL A 555 -1.49 -34.13 -14.90
CA VAL A 555 -0.32 -33.34 -15.32
C VAL A 555 0.82 -33.47 -14.29
N GLY A 556 2.01 -33.83 -14.75
CA GLY A 556 3.20 -33.96 -13.90
C GLY A 556 3.24 -35.21 -13.03
N SER A 557 2.39 -36.21 -13.29
CA SER A 557 2.41 -37.46 -12.53
C SER A 557 3.52 -38.39 -13.02
N PRO A 558 4.28 -39.07 -12.14
CA PRO A 558 5.25 -40.07 -12.56
C PRO A 558 4.58 -41.21 -13.33
N LEU A 559 5.21 -41.70 -14.39
CA LEU A 559 4.73 -42.84 -15.16
C LEU A 559 4.53 -44.07 -14.27
N ALA A 560 3.40 -44.77 -14.46
CA ALA A 560 3.14 -46.01 -13.77
C ALA A 560 4.24 -47.04 -14.06
N ALA A 561 4.76 -47.70 -13.01
CA ALA A 561 5.83 -48.68 -13.16
C ALA A 561 5.49 -49.84 -14.12
N ALA A 562 4.20 -50.15 -14.29
CA ALA A 562 3.71 -51.19 -15.19
C ALA A 562 3.68 -50.78 -16.68
N ASP A 563 3.83 -49.48 -16.96
CA ASP A 563 3.86 -48.92 -18.31
C ASP A 563 5.31 -48.77 -18.82
N PHE A 564 6.34 -48.99 -17.99
CA PHE A 564 7.75 -48.84 -18.35
C PHE A 564 8.50 -50.16 -18.36
N TYR A 565 9.27 -50.41 -19.42
CA TYR A 565 10.17 -51.56 -19.49
C TYR A 565 11.51 -51.24 -20.14
N ALA A 566 12.60 -51.47 -19.41
CA ALA A 566 13.96 -51.36 -19.91
C ALA A 566 14.53 -52.75 -20.25
N SER A 567 15.07 -52.91 -21.46
CA SER A 567 15.63 -54.19 -21.95
C SER A 567 16.80 -53.97 -22.90
N SER A 568 17.56 -55.02 -23.20
CA SER A 568 18.72 -54.93 -24.11
C SER A 568 18.35 -54.78 -25.59
N ASN A 569 17.09 -55.05 -25.95
CA ASN A 569 16.58 -55.04 -27.32
C ASN A 569 15.44 -54.04 -27.56
N GLY A 570 14.91 -53.39 -26.51
CA GLY A 570 13.85 -52.38 -26.64
C GLY A 570 12.48 -52.96 -27.03
N THR A 571 12.19 -54.21 -26.66
CA THR A 571 10.89 -54.86 -26.95
C THR A 571 10.05 -55.00 -25.68
N ALA A 572 8.74 -54.86 -25.79
CA ALA A 572 7.80 -55.08 -24.70
C ALA A 572 7.89 -56.51 -24.13
N HIS A 573 7.78 -56.63 -22.81
CA HIS A 573 7.66 -57.88 -22.08
C HIS A 573 6.20 -58.18 -21.72
N LEU A 574 5.39 -57.15 -21.50
CA LEU A 574 3.98 -57.26 -21.14
C LEU A 574 3.07 -56.46 -22.10
N ALA A 575 1.80 -56.85 -22.13
CA ALA A 575 0.76 -56.12 -22.86
C ALA A 575 0.47 -54.72 -22.26
N THR A 576 1.02 -54.39 -21.09
CA THR A 576 0.90 -53.08 -20.45
C THR A 576 2.08 -52.16 -20.74
N ASP A 577 3.22 -52.68 -21.19
CA ASP A 577 4.38 -51.82 -21.44
C ASP A 577 4.05 -50.81 -22.55
N ARG A 578 4.26 -49.52 -22.28
CA ARG A 578 4.00 -48.40 -23.19
C ARG A 578 5.25 -47.63 -23.54
N VAL A 579 6.19 -47.55 -22.61
CA VAL A 579 7.47 -46.85 -22.78
C VAL A 579 8.57 -47.88 -22.67
N LEU A 580 9.30 -48.09 -23.77
CA LEU A 580 10.35 -49.11 -23.86
C LEU A 580 11.71 -48.44 -24.00
N TYR A 581 12.68 -48.87 -23.20
CA TYR A 581 14.03 -48.36 -23.25
C TYR A 581 15.03 -49.45 -23.62
N ASN A 582 15.78 -49.23 -24.70
CA ASN A 582 16.89 -50.10 -25.09
C ASN A 582 18.17 -49.66 -24.36
N VAL A 583 18.56 -50.40 -23.33
CA VAL A 583 19.75 -50.07 -22.51
C VAL A 583 21.07 -50.20 -23.28
N THR A 584 21.09 -50.88 -24.42
CA THR A 584 22.29 -51.09 -25.24
C THR A 584 22.51 -49.95 -26.23
N THR A 585 21.44 -49.38 -26.77
CA THR A 585 21.49 -48.37 -27.85
C THR A 585 21.00 -46.98 -27.41
N GLY A 586 20.47 -46.86 -26.20
CA GLY A 586 19.85 -45.64 -25.70
C GLY A 586 18.52 -45.30 -26.38
N ALA A 587 18.00 -46.15 -27.26
CA ALA A 587 16.77 -45.88 -27.98
C ALA A 587 15.55 -45.97 -27.06
N LEU A 588 14.72 -44.92 -27.08
CA LEU A 588 13.46 -44.84 -26.36
C LEU A 588 12.30 -44.96 -27.34
N TYR A 589 11.35 -45.84 -27.02
CA TYR A 589 10.21 -46.13 -27.85
C TYR A 589 8.90 -45.93 -27.11
N TYR A 590 7.87 -45.56 -27.86
CA TYR A 590 6.48 -45.67 -27.46
C TYR A 590 5.82 -46.85 -28.16
N ASP A 591 5.19 -47.72 -27.37
CA ASP A 591 4.46 -48.90 -27.83
C ASP A 591 2.99 -48.80 -27.38
N ALA A 592 2.10 -48.52 -28.33
CA ALA A 592 0.69 -48.30 -28.00
C ALA A 592 -0.07 -49.59 -27.63
N ASP A 593 0.46 -50.78 -27.92
CA ASP A 593 -0.18 -52.06 -27.58
C ASP A 593 0.73 -53.09 -26.88
N GLY A 594 1.97 -52.73 -26.55
CA GLY A 594 2.91 -53.55 -25.80
C GLY A 594 3.25 -54.83 -26.57
N THR A 595 3.02 -56.01 -25.97
CA THR A 595 3.18 -57.30 -26.68
C THR A 595 2.14 -57.56 -27.79
N GLY A 596 1.43 -56.54 -28.25
CA GLY A 596 0.43 -56.61 -29.31
C GLY A 596 1.04 -56.73 -30.70
N THR A 597 0.31 -56.25 -31.70
CA THR A 597 0.68 -56.39 -33.13
C THR A 597 1.20 -55.10 -33.74
N LYS A 598 1.04 -53.95 -33.06
CA LYS A 598 1.62 -52.70 -33.52
C LYS A 598 3.11 -52.72 -33.18
N ALA A 599 3.91 -52.19 -34.08
CA ALA A 599 5.34 -52.06 -33.83
C ALA A 599 5.59 -50.84 -32.93
N PRO A 600 6.51 -50.93 -31.96
CA PRO A 600 6.93 -49.77 -31.19
C PRO A 600 7.54 -48.71 -32.10
N VAL A 601 7.26 -47.44 -31.81
CA VAL A 601 7.75 -46.28 -32.56
C VAL A 601 8.84 -45.61 -31.75
N GLN A 602 10.02 -45.43 -32.35
CA GLN A 602 11.12 -44.74 -31.69
C GLN A 602 10.81 -43.24 -31.60
N ILE A 603 10.97 -42.68 -30.39
CA ILE A 603 10.72 -41.26 -30.12
C ILE A 603 12.01 -40.51 -29.81
N ALA A 604 13.00 -41.17 -29.19
CA ALA A 604 14.27 -40.55 -28.86
C ALA A 604 15.45 -41.54 -28.85
N VAL A 605 16.65 -40.98 -28.75
CA VAL A 605 17.89 -41.65 -28.35
C VAL A 605 18.51 -40.86 -27.20
N LEU A 606 18.80 -41.51 -26.07
CA LEU A 606 19.57 -40.93 -24.97
C LEU A 606 21.03 -41.30 -25.18
N ALA A 607 21.88 -40.35 -25.58
CA ALA A 607 23.23 -40.60 -26.11
C ALA A 607 24.19 -41.28 -25.13
N GLN A 608 24.02 -41.07 -23.82
CA GLN A 608 24.88 -41.66 -22.79
C GLN A 608 24.39 -43.00 -22.25
N HIS A 609 23.27 -43.50 -22.75
CA HIS A 609 22.64 -44.74 -22.32
C HIS A 609 22.44 -44.83 -20.78
N PRO A 610 21.85 -43.81 -20.13
CA PRO A 610 21.68 -43.81 -18.68
C PRO A 610 20.76 -44.95 -18.23
N THR A 611 20.89 -45.37 -16.96
CA THR A 611 19.87 -46.23 -16.37
C THR A 611 18.61 -45.43 -16.16
N LEU A 612 17.49 -45.88 -16.73
CA LEU A 612 16.18 -45.27 -16.59
C LEU A 612 15.24 -46.13 -15.75
N THR A 613 14.32 -45.46 -15.09
CA THR A 613 13.23 -46.00 -14.27
C THR A 613 11.93 -45.31 -14.67
N ALA A 614 10.78 -45.85 -14.25
CA ALA A 614 9.50 -45.20 -14.51
C ALA A 614 9.41 -43.77 -13.90
N SER A 615 10.11 -43.50 -12.79
CA SER A 615 10.15 -42.17 -12.18
C SER A 615 10.91 -41.11 -12.97
N ASP A 616 11.64 -41.50 -14.02
CA ASP A 616 12.30 -40.58 -14.95
C ASP A 616 11.33 -40.00 -15.98
N PHE A 617 10.09 -40.48 -15.99
CA PHE A 617 9.05 -40.03 -16.92
C PHE A 617 7.92 -39.34 -16.17
N LEU A 618 7.46 -38.21 -16.70
CA LEU A 618 6.22 -37.57 -16.27
C LEU A 618 5.17 -37.69 -17.38
N VAL A 619 3.92 -37.89 -17.00
CA VAL A 619 2.78 -37.78 -17.89
C VAL A 619 2.21 -36.38 -17.73
N VAL A 620 2.13 -35.62 -18.83
CA VAL A 620 1.72 -34.21 -18.82
C VAL A 620 0.44 -33.94 -19.60
#